data_AF-A0AAP3H4L1-F1
#
_entry.id   AF-A0AAP3H4L1-F1
#
_cell.length_a   1.000
_cell.length_b   1.000
_cell.length_c   1.000
_cell.angle_alpha   90.00
_cell.angle_beta   90.00
_cell.angle_gamma   90.00
#
_symmetry.space_group_name_H-M   'P 1'
#
loop_
_entity.id
_entity.type
_entity.pdbx_description
1 polymer ?
#
loop_
_entity_poly.entity_id
_entity_poly.type
_entity_poly.pdbx_seq_one_letter_code
_entity_poly.pdbx_strand_id
1 'polypeptide(L)' 'MLRLALILHIFIGSTLGGSAVIAALVMGYSTIWTILIAAVAGFVLAVPVSAIVARKLYGG' A
#
# COMPACT_ATOMS: atom_id res chain seq x y z
N MET A 1 -5.98 -4.97 18.72
CA MET A 1 -6.62 -4.43 17.50
C MET A 1 -5.78 -3.32 16.83
N LEU A 2 -5.75 -2.08 17.36
CA LEU A 2 -5.11 -0.93 16.69
C LEU A 2 -3.59 -1.03 16.53
N ARG A 3 -2.84 -1.49 17.55
CA ARG A 3 -1.38 -1.60 17.48
C ARG A 3 -0.90 -2.57 16.38
N LEU A 4 -1.54 -3.74 16.26
CA LEU A 4 -1.18 -4.73 15.23
C LEU A 4 -1.57 -4.26 13.83
N ALA A 5 -2.76 -3.65 13.69
CA ALA A 5 -3.22 -3.07 12.44
C ALA A 5 -2.32 -1.91 11.97
N LEU A 6 -1.82 -1.06 12.89
CA LEU A 6 -0.89 0.03 12.58
C LEU A 6 0.47 -0.49 12.10
N ILE A 7 1.01 -1.52 12.75
CA ILE A 7 2.25 -2.17 12.32
C ILE A 7 2.08 -2.79 10.94
N LEU A 8 0.98 -3.52 10.72
CA LEU A 8 0.68 -4.10 9.41
C LEU A 8 0.46 -3.03 8.34
N HIS A 9 -0.18 -1.90 8.69
CA HIS A 9 -0.43 -0.81 7.76
C HIS A 9 0.87 -0.13 7.29
N ILE A 10 1.87 0.05 8.17
CA ILE A 10 3.17 0.60 7.77
C ILE A 10 3.88 -0.34 6.78
N PHE A 11 3.87 -1.64 7.05
CA PHE A 11 4.50 -2.63 6.15
C PHE A 11 3.74 -2.77 4.83
N ILE A 12 2.43 -2.99 4.89
CA ILE A 12 1.56 -3.15 3.71
C ILE A 12 1.50 -1.86 2.88
N GLY A 13 1.48 -0.70 3.54
CA GLY A 13 1.52 0.61 2.88
C GLY A 13 2.80 0.85 2.13
N SER A 14 3.96 0.56 2.76
CA SER A 14 5.26 0.67 2.10
C SER A 14 5.39 -0.30 0.92
N THR A 15 4.94 -1.55 1.07
CA THR A 15 5.04 -2.55 -0.01
C THR A 15 4.08 -2.30 -1.16
N LEU A 16 2.82 -1.91 -0.90
CA LEU A 16 1.85 -1.57 -1.95
C LEU A 16 2.20 -0.26 -2.66
N GLY A 17 2.66 0.76 -1.91
CA GLY A 17 3.16 2.00 -2.49
C GLY A 17 4.37 1.76 -3.38
N GLY A 18 5.36 0.99 -2.89
CA GLY A 18 6.55 0.63 -3.66
C GLY A 18 6.24 -0.19 -4.91
N SER A 19 5.37 -1.19 -4.82
CA SER A 19 4.97 -2.00 -5.98
C SER A 19 4.18 -1.20 -7.02
N ALA A 20 3.32 -0.27 -6.59
CA ALA A 20 2.63 0.64 -7.51
C ALA A 20 3.60 1.56 -8.26
N VAL A 21 4.62 2.08 -7.56
CA VAL A 21 5.69 2.87 -8.18
C VAL A 21 6.48 2.03 -9.19
N ILE A 22 6.86 0.79 -8.83
CA ILE A 22 7.54 -0.12 -9.74
C ILE A 22 6.68 -0.39 -10.98
N ALA A 23 5.39 -0.65 -10.82
CA ALA A 23 4.47 -0.86 -11.94
C ALA A 23 4.38 0.36 -12.87
N ALA A 24 4.34 1.58 -12.32
CA ALA A 24 4.35 2.82 -13.09
C ALA A 24 5.65 2.98 -13.90
N LEU A 25 6.79 2.68 -13.29
CA LEU A 25 8.10 2.74 -13.95
C LEU A 25 8.24 1.68 -15.04
N VAL A 26 7.76 0.46 -14.82
CA VAL A 26 7.76 -0.63 -15.81
C VAL A 26 6.87 -0.28 -17.03
N MET A 27 5.78 0.45 -16.81
CA MET A 27 4.95 1.00 -17.90
C MET A 27 5.60 2.18 -18.64
N GLY A 28 6.82 2.60 -18.25
CA GLY A 28 7.56 3.69 -18.90
C GLY A 28 7.22 5.09 -18.37
N TYR A 29 6.43 5.21 -17.30
CA TYR A 29 6.09 6.50 -16.72
C TYR A 29 7.18 6.98 -15.75
N SER A 30 8.04 7.88 -16.21
CA SER A 30 9.14 8.47 -15.42
C SER A 30 8.84 9.88 -14.89
N THR A 31 7.67 10.45 -15.19
CA THR A 31 7.28 11.77 -14.70
C THR A 31 6.99 11.74 -13.20
N ILE A 32 7.54 12.71 -12.47
CA ILE A 32 7.36 12.88 -11.01
C ILE A 32 5.89 12.80 -10.61
N TRP A 33 5.01 13.49 -11.34
CA TRP A 33 3.57 13.49 -11.08
C TRP A 33 2.95 12.10 -11.20
N THR A 34 3.33 11.31 -12.20
CA THR A 34 2.81 9.96 -12.40
C THR A 34 3.26 9.01 -11.29
N ILE A 35 4.52 9.13 -10.86
CA ILE A 35 5.07 8.35 -9.74
C ILE A 35 4.36 8.69 -8.43
N LEU A 36 4.11 9.99 -8.19
CA LEU A 36 3.38 10.47 -7.01
C LEU A 36 1.94 9.93 -6.99
N ILE A 37 1.24 9.99 -8.12
CA ILE A 37 -0.12 9.46 -8.24
C ILE A 37 -0.13 7.95 -8.00
N ALA A 38 0.84 7.20 -8.57
CA ALA A 38 0.96 5.78 -8.35
C ALA A 38 1.25 5.42 -6.87
N ALA A 39 2.14 6.17 -6.22
CA ALA A 39 2.45 6.00 -4.81
C ALA A 39 1.23 6.29 -3.91
N VAL A 40 0.51 7.38 -4.18
CA VAL A 40 -0.72 7.74 -3.44
C VAL A 40 -1.82 6.72 -3.69
N ALA A 41 -1.99 6.24 -4.92
CA ALA A 41 -2.95 5.18 -5.24
C ALA A 41 -2.62 3.88 -4.49
N GLY A 42 -1.35 3.47 -4.46
CA GLY A 42 -0.88 2.32 -3.69
C GLY A 42 -1.11 2.48 -2.18
N PHE A 43 -0.91 3.69 -1.65
CA PHE A 43 -1.16 4.00 -0.24
C PHE A 43 -2.66 3.98 0.11
N VAL A 44 -3.51 4.55 -0.74
CA VAL A 44 -4.98 4.51 -0.57
C VAL A 44 -5.50 3.08 -0.61
N LEU A 45 -4.96 2.24 -1.50
CA LEU A 45 -5.29 0.81 -1.58
C LEU A 45 -4.75 0.02 -0.38
N ALA A 46 -3.66 0.47 0.26
CA ALA A 46 -3.13 -0.19 1.44
C ALA A 46 -4.01 -0.05 2.69
N VAL A 47 -4.82 1.02 2.79
CA VAL A 47 -5.78 1.21 3.90
C VAL A 47 -6.78 0.05 3.99
N PRO A 48 -7.60 -0.27 2.97
CA PRO A 48 -8.55 -1.38 3.04
C PRO A 48 -7.85 -2.73 3.14
N VAL A 49 -6.72 -2.93 2.45
CA VAL A 49 -5.97 -4.20 2.51
C VAL A 49 -5.48 -4.46 3.94
N SER A 50 -4.92 -3.45 4.62
CA SER A 50 -4.47 -3.59 6.00
C SER A 50 -5.61 -3.91 6.97
N ALA A 51 -6.81 -3.35 6.77
CA ALA A 51 -7.99 -3.64 7.58
C ALA A 51 -8.53 -5.08 7.37
N ILE A 52 -8.51 -5.57 6.12
CA ILE A 52 -8.94 -6.94 5.78
C ILE A 52 -7.97 -7.97 6.38
N VAL A 53 -6.66 -7.76 6.23
CA VAL A 53 -5.65 -8.67 6.79
C VAL A 53 -5.68 -8.66 8.31
N ALA A 54 -5.82 -7.49 8.94
CA ALA A 54 -5.97 -7.39 10.39
C ALA A 54 -7.22 -8.13 10.90
N ARG A 55 -8.36 -8.04 10.19
CA ARG A 55 -9.58 -8.79 10.52
C ARG A 55 -9.38 -10.30 10.41
N LYS A 56 -8.71 -10.78 9.35
CA LYS A 56 -8.40 -12.20 9.15
C LYS A 56 -7.49 -12.76 10.25
N LEU A 57 -6.52 -11.96 10.71
CA LEU A 57 -5.54 -12.39 11.71
C LEU A 57 -6.10 -12.36 13.14
N TYR A 58 -7.13 -11.55 13.42
CA TYR A 58 -7.76 -11.47 14.73
C TYR A 58 -8.94 -12.45 14.91
N GLY A 59 -9.48 -12.97 13.81
CA GLY A 59 -10.61 -13.91 13.80
C GLY A 59 -10.23 -15.39 13.73
N GLY A 60 -8.93 -15.72 13.80
CA GLY A 60 -8.42 -17.08 13.95
C GLY A 60 -7.84 -17.27 15.35
#